data_AF-A0AAN8FSR9-F1
#
_entry.id   AF-A0AAN8FSR9-F1
#
_cell.length_a   1.000
_cell.length_b   1.000
_cell.length_c   1.000
_cell.angle_alpha   90.00
_cell.angle_beta   90.00
_cell.angle_gamma   90.00
#
_symmetry.space_group_name_H-M   'P 1'
#
loop_
_entity.id
_entity.type
_entity.pdbx_description
1 polymer ?
#
loop_
_entity_poly.entity_id
_entity_poly.type
_entity_poly.pdbx_seq_one_letter_code
_entity_poly.pdbx_strand_id
1 'polypeptide(L)'
;MASGDEGMIVDDEGARGVDDFKLPAKMAPSSVTTMKAASEFEVDLNGFMMDIRALPKEIYHYRISLTKVTDRKTRDLTRGQKQDEDHILFGNKAYERSSKNDAPLPQGKIVKCGFEKNCRVVVSAGEALAMMQIGAKKSPFFSQTSVVNFCESYLGLDNRRGVTLEDALRNKKSAAEVVRQLRDIAVRTTHTEVPRVLYISGMSKDSALEAKFEHEGEEITVYDYFLKRYKRKLAYPNLPLCIERKPQGFIYHPLEVLEIERGQRVTTEKQTSQMSESMIRECQLPPLQMKKHIDEQIKSAALTNENPYLEEWGVKIYNRTMRSVAQRLYPPAIIYGGSMKVQPNHHGEMQWRLGAREQFVEAANLHGKWTFIIFDGCVRKNDVE
;
A
#
# COMPACT_ATOMS: atom_id res chain seq x y z
N MET A 1 0.20 -19.90 -1.94
CA MET A 1 0.03 -20.48 -3.28
C MET A 1 -0.84 -19.54 -4.11
N ALA A 2 -0.68 -19.64 -5.42
CA ALA A 2 -1.17 -18.78 -6.50
C ALA A 2 -2.55 -18.12 -6.33
N SER A 3 -2.63 -16.88 -6.78
CA SER A 3 -3.84 -16.20 -7.22
C SER A 3 -4.44 -16.95 -8.41
N GLY A 4 -5.67 -17.43 -8.27
CA GLY A 4 -6.44 -18.00 -9.36
C GLY A 4 -7.03 -16.90 -10.23
N ASP A 5 -6.58 -16.85 -11.49
CA ASP A 5 -7.33 -16.29 -12.61
C ASP A 5 -8.55 -17.18 -12.87
N GLU A 6 -9.75 -16.62 -12.80
CA GLU A 6 -10.95 -17.26 -13.35
C GLU A 6 -10.94 -17.09 -14.87
N GLY A 7 -10.39 -18.09 -15.57
CA GLY A 7 -10.56 -18.25 -17.01
C GLY A 7 -11.90 -18.94 -17.31
N MET A 8 -12.79 -18.26 -18.03
CA MET A 8 -13.90 -18.92 -18.71
C MET A 8 -13.34 -19.82 -19.82
N ILE A 9 -13.57 -21.13 -19.69
CA ILE A 9 -13.40 -22.10 -20.76
C ILE A 9 -14.65 -22.02 -21.63
N VAL A 10 -14.48 -21.72 -22.91
CA VAL A 10 -15.50 -21.97 -23.92
C VAL A 10 -14.90 -22.99 -24.88
N ASP A 11 -15.50 -24.18 -24.92
CA ASP A 11 -15.19 -25.22 -25.89
C ASP A 11 -15.52 -24.71 -27.30
N ASP A 12 -14.53 -24.77 -28.20
CA ASP A 12 -14.72 -24.48 -29.62
C ASP A 12 -14.60 -25.79 -30.41
N GLU A 13 -15.73 -26.48 -30.55
CA GLU A 13 -15.88 -27.49 -31.61
C GLU A 13 -16.22 -26.79 -32.94
N GLY A 14 -15.21 -26.67 -33.79
CA GLY A 14 -15.35 -26.90 -35.22
C GLY A 14 -15.70 -25.70 -36.09
N ALA A 15 -14.70 -25.16 -36.79
CA ALA A 15 -14.80 -24.94 -38.24
C ALA A 15 -13.41 -24.72 -38.85
N ARG A 16 -13.19 -25.39 -39.99
CA ARG A 16 -11.95 -25.46 -40.76
C ARG A 16 -11.72 -24.19 -41.57
N GLY A 17 -10.44 -23.85 -41.74
CA GLY A 17 -9.86 -23.38 -43.00
C GLY A 17 -9.63 -21.89 -43.14
N VAL A 18 -8.43 -21.42 -42.82
CA VAL A 18 -7.77 -20.27 -43.47
C VAL A 18 -6.25 -20.52 -43.45
N ASP A 19 -5.60 -20.25 -44.57
CA ASP A 19 -4.22 -20.59 -44.94
C ASP A 19 -3.11 -20.25 -43.91
N ASP A 20 -2.14 -21.16 -43.83
CA ASP A 20 -0.90 -21.10 -43.05
C ASP A 20 -0.08 -19.82 -43.34
N PHE A 21 -0.14 -18.83 -42.44
CA PHE A 21 0.93 -17.85 -42.31
C PHE A 21 2.11 -18.48 -41.57
N LYS A 22 3.07 -19.06 -42.33
CA LYS A 22 4.37 -19.48 -41.80
C LYS A 22 5.16 -18.25 -41.32
N LEU A 23 5.18 -18.04 -40.00
CA LEU A 23 6.15 -17.16 -39.36
C LEU A 23 7.58 -17.61 -39.71
N PRO A 24 8.52 -16.69 -39.98
CA PRO A 24 9.91 -17.05 -40.21
C PRO A 24 10.49 -17.79 -39.01
N ALA A 25 11.29 -18.83 -39.26
CA ALA A 25 11.93 -19.61 -38.23
C ALA A 25 12.74 -18.69 -37.30
N LYS A 26 12.52 -18.86 -35.98
CA LYS A 26 13.30 -18.19 -34.93
C LYS A 26 14.78 -18.47 -35.21
N MET A 27 15.54 -17.43 -35.57
CA MET A 27 16.98 -17.57 -35.75
C MET A 27 17.56 -18.12 -34.44
N ALA A 28 18.06 -19.35 -34.48
CA ALA A 28 18.94 -19.84 -33.43
C ALA A 28 20.16 -18.90 -33.40
N PRO A 29 20.66 -18.54 -32.21
CA PRO A 29 21.86 -17.72 -32.10
C PRO A 29 23.01 -18.47 -32.77
N SER A 30 23.32 -18.04 -33.98
CA SER A 30 24.48 -18.46 -34.73
C SER A 30 25.68 -17.65 -34.24
N SER A 31 26.83 -18.31 -34.29
CA SER A 31 28.15 -17.85 -33.85
C SER A 31 28.41 -17.94 -32.35
N VAL A 32 29.12 -19.01 -32.01
CA VAL A 32 30.07 -19.08 -30.90
C VAL A 32 30.91 -17.80 -30.94
N THR A 33 30.51 -16.80 -30.15
CA THR A 33 31.34 -15.61 -29.95
C THR A 33 32.35 -16.01 -28.90
N THR A 34 33.60 -16.16 -29.32
CA THR A 34 34.76 -16.35 -28.46
C THR A 34 34.70 -15.31 -27.35
N MET A 35 34.46 -15.75 -26.11
CA MET A 35 34.34 -14.85 -24.97
C MET A 35 35.64 -14.05 -24.85
N LYS A 36 35.57 -12.72 -25.04
CA LYS A 36 36.65 -11.85 -24.61
C LYS A 36 36.80 -11.98 -23.09
N ALA A 37 38.05 -12.08 -22.65
CA ALA A 37 38.41 -12.12 -21.24
C ALA A 37 37.76 -10.96 -20.47
N ALA A 38 37.30 -11.26 -19.27
CA ALA A 38 36.70 -10.29 -18.36
C ALA A 38 37.71 -9.16 -18.09
N SER A 39 37.26 -7.92 -18.24
CA SER A 39 37.98 -6.75 -17.75
C SER A 39 37.61 -6.54 -16.28
N GLU A 40 38.64 -6.43 -15.44
CA GLU A 40 38.56 -6.15 -14.01
C GLU A 40 38.22 -4.69 -13.77
N PHE A 41 37.38 -4.43 -12.75
CA PHE A 41 37.25 -3.11 -12.15
C PHE A 41 37.14 -3.28 -10.64
N GLU A 42 38.01 -2.58 -9.92
CA GLU A 42 38.06 -2.55 -8.47
C GLU A 42 37.04 -1.54 -7.94
N VAL A 43 36.21 -1.98 -7.00
CA VAL A 43 35.39 -1.07 -6.20
C VAL A 43 35.67 -1.41 -4.74
N ASP A 44 36.35 -0.48 -4.06
CA ASP A 44 36.76 -0.65 -2.67
C ASP A 44 35.64 -0.22 -1.71
N LEU A 45 35.23 -1.15 -0.85
CA LEU A 45 34.31 -0.94 0.27
C LEU A 45 34.86 -1.71 1.49
N ASN A 46 35.90 -1.14 2.11
CA ASN A 46 36.47 -1.46 3.44
C ASN A 46 36.23 -2.89 3.99
N GLY A 47 37.04 -3.83 3.49
CA GLY A 47 37.49 -4.99 4.28
C GLY A 47 36.71 -6.29 4.13
N PHE A 48 35.60 -6.32 3.38
CA PHE A 48 34.95 -7.58 2.98
C PHE A 48 34.85 -7.63 1.45
N MET A 49 35.56 -8.58 0.84
CA MET A 49 35.45 -8.85 -0.59
C MET A 49 34.06 -9.42 -0.90
N MET A 50 33.20 -8.65 -1.55
CA MET A 50 31.97 -9.19 -2.11
C MET A 50 32.29 -9.81 -3.46
N ASP A 51 32.57 -11.11 -3.46
CA ASP A 51 32.79 -11.89 -4.67
C ASP A 51 31.47 -12.08 -5.43
N ILE A 52 31.25 -11.22 -6.42
CA ILE A 52 30.09 -11.30 -7.32
C ILE A 52 30.38 -12.11 -8.59
N ARG A 53 31.55 -12.79 -8.69
CA ARG A 53 32.01 -13.53 -9.88
C ARG A 53 31.13 -14.72 -10.26
N ALA A 54 30.38 -15.25 -9.29
CA ALA A 54 29.44 -16.36 -9.49
C ALA A 54 28.00 -15.90 -9.83
N LEU A 55 27.73 -14.59 -9.89
CA LEU A 55 26.39 -14.11 -10.21
C LEU A 55 26.05 -14.37 -11.69
N PRO A 56 24.94 -15.06 -12.00
CA PRO A 56 24.54 -15.33 -13.37
C PRO A 56 24.28 -14.04 -14.16
N LYS A 57 24.90 -13.91 -15.33
CA LYS A 57 24.83 -12.71 -16.21
C LYS A 57 23.42 -12.37 -16.71
N GLU A 58 22.46 -13.28 -16.54
CA GLU A 58 21.08 -13.16 -17.01
C GLU A 58 20.12 -12.65 -15.91
N ILE A 59 20.65 -12.29 -14.73
CA ILE A 59 19.86 -11.72 -13.65
C ILE A 59 19.84 -10.19 -13.78
N TYR A 60 18.68 -9.66 -14.18
CA TYR A 60 18.44 -8.22 -14.33
C TYR A 60 18.32 -7.47 -13.00
N HIS A 61 18.20 -8.18 -11.87
CA HIS A 61 17.92 -7.57 -10.57
C HIS A 61 18.62 -8.31 -9.43
N TYR A 62 19.60 -7.66 -8.79
CA TYR A 62 20.20 -8.13 -7.54
C TYR A 62 19.67 -7.29 -6.37
N ARG A 63 19.29 -7.97 -5.29
CA ARG A 63 18.92 -7.32 -4.02
C ARG A 63 20.09 -7.43 -3.05
N ILE A 64 20.83 -6.34 -2.88
CA ILE A 64 21.92 -6.27 -1.90
C ILE A 64 21.31 -5.85 -0.55
N SER A 65 21.49 -6.68 0.47
CA SER A 65 21.01 -6.41 1.84
C SER A 65 22.21 -6.30 2.78
N LEU A 66 22.41 -5.13 3.39
CA LEU A 66 23.47 -4.95 4.39
C LEU A 66 22.93 -5.44 5.72
N THR A 67 23.46 -6.54 6.26
CA THR A 67 23.01 -7.10 7.54
C THR A 67 24.19 -7.30 8.50
N LYS A 68 24.03 -6.84 9.74
CA LYS A 68 24.90 -7.16 10.87
C LYS A 68 24.38 -8.40 11.56
N VAL A 69 25.17 -9.47 11.52
CA VAL A 69 24.93 -10.68 12.31
C VAL A 69 25.67 -10.54 13.64
N THR A 70 25.00 -10.82 14.74
CA THR A 70 25.58 -10.94 16.10
C THR A 70 25.13 -12.26 16.70
N ASP A 71 25.84 -12.79 17.70
CA ASP A 71 25.57 -14.11 18.33
C ASP A 71 24.11 -14.32 18.78
N ARG A 72 23.35 -13.23 18.97
CA ARG A 72 21.96 -13.27 19.43
C ARG A 72 20.93 -12.84 18.36
N LYS A 73 21.30 -12.04 17.34
CA LYS A 73 20.36 -11.44 16.36
C LYS A 73 21.03 -11.04 15.05
N THR A 74 20.26 -11.14 13.95
CA THR A 74 20.54 -10.48 12.66
C THR A 74 19.83 -9.12 12.60
N ARG A 75 20.53 -8.06 12.18
CA ARG A 75 19.99 -6.71 12.03
C ARG A 75 20.32 -6.18 10.63
N ASP A 76 19.32 -5.64 9.93
CA ASP A 76 19.54 -4.92 8.68
C ASP A 76 20.15 -3.54 8.99
N LEU A 77 21.35 -3.30 8.47
CA LEU A 77 22.14 -2.09 8.67
C LEU A 77 21.62 -0.91 7.85
N THR A 78 20.86 -1.17 6.78
CA THR A 78 20.21 -0.11 6.02
C THR A 78 19.02 0.48 6.78
N ARG A 79 18.59 -0.13 7.90
CA ARG A 79 17.49 0.38 8.73
C ARG A 79 17.82 1.62 9.55
N GLY A 80 19.02 2.19 9.40
CA GLY A 80 19.43 3.37 10.16
C GLY A 80 19.61 3.06 11.65
N GLN A 81 19.96 4.08 12.41
CA GLN A 81 20.19 3.99 13.85
C GLN A 81 18.98 3.38 14.55
N LYS A 82 19.23 2.48 15.51
CA LYS A 82 18.23 2.08 16.51
C LYS A 82 18.10 3.16 17.60
N GLN A 83 18.10 4.42 17.19
CA GLN A 83 17.50 5.56 17.89
C GLN A 83 16.24 5.83 17.06
N ASP A 84 15.17 5.09 17.30
CA ASP A 84 14.04 5.58 18.10
C ASP A 84 13.70 7.04 17.74
N GLU A 85 12.74 7.22 16.81
CA GLU A 85 11.49 7.99 17.02
C GLU A 85 10.85 8.47 15.71
N ASP A 86 11.58 8.64 14.60
CA ASP A 86 11.04 9.43 13.47
C ASP A 86 10.25 8.65 12.40
N HIS A 87 10.48 7.35 12.21
CA HIS A 87 9.85 6.59 11.11
C HIS A 87 9.29 5.21 11.51
N ILE A 88 8.17 4.84 10.87
CA ILE A 88 7.51 3.53 10.92
C ILE A 88 7.95 2.73 9.68
N LEU A 89 8.52 1.54 9.90
CA LEU A 89 9.16 0.76 8.83
C LEU A 89 8.28 -0.41 8.33
N PHE A 90 8.12 -0.50 7.02
CA PHE A 90 7.46 -1.61 6.30
C PHE A 90 8.38 -2.12 5.20
N GLY A 91 9.23 -3.10 5.52
CA GLY A 91 10.26 -3.58 4.61
C GLY A 91 11.26 -2.47 4.27
N ASN A 92 11.35 -2.12 3.00
CA ASN A 92 12.20 -1.04 2.45
C ASN A 92 11.49 0.34 2.41
N LYS A 93 10.28 0.43 2.97
CA LYS A 93 9.50 1.67 3.07
C LYS A 93 9.55 2.19 4.49
N ALA A 94 9.71 3.50 4.63
CA ALA A 94 9.68 4.22 5.89
C ALA A 94 8.63 5.34 5.80
N TYR A 95 7.84 5.53 6.84
CA TYR A 95 6.81 6.57 6.92
C TYR A 95 7.00 7.39 8.18
N GLU A 96 6.74 8.69 8.14
CA GLU A 96 6.93 9.59 9.28
C GLU A 96 6.05 9.17 10.47
N ARG A 97 6.67 9.00 11.63
CA ARG A 97 5.99 8.68 12.89
C ARG A 97 5.32 9.92 13.47
N SER A 98 5.96 11.08 13.33
CA SER A 98 5.40 12.39 13.65
C SER A 98 4.05 12.59 12.94
N SER A 99 3.13 13.27 13.62
CA SER A 99 1.84 13.67 13.04
C SER A 99 1.82 15.08 12.45
N LYS A 100 2.96 15.80 12.50
CA LYS A 100 3.05 17.21 12.06
C LYS A 100 2.67 17.42 10.59
N ASN A 101 2.98 16.45 9.74
CA ASN A 101 2.77 16.50 8.29
C ASN A 101 1.67 15.54 7.83
N ASP A 102 0.86 15.00 8.75
CA ASP A 102 -0.22 14.09 8.39
C ASP A 102 -1.33 14.88 7.70
N ALA A 103 -1.75 14.43 6.52
CA ALA A 103 -2.92 15.00 5.85
C ALA A 103 -4.17 14.22 6.26
N PRO A 104 -5.30 14.88 6.56
CA PRO A 104 -6.53 14.19 6.92
C PRO A 104 -7.06 13.39 5.72
N LEU A 105 -7.56 12.18 5.99
CA LEU A 105 -8.39 11.42 5.07
C LEU A 105 -9.80 11.24 5.66
N PRO A 106 -10.82 11.02 4.81
CA PRO A 106 -12.15 10.66 5.29
C PRO A 106 -12.12 9.44 6.22
N GLN A 107 -13.15 9.33 7.08
CA GLN A 107 -13.42 8.13 7.86
C GLN A 107 -12.34 7.77 8.90
N GLY A 108 -11.86 8.77 9.64
CA GLY A 108 -10.92 8.57 10.77
C GLY A 108 -9.55 8.04 10.32
N LYS A 109 -9.09 8.46 9.14
CA LYS A 109 -7.82 8.02 8.55
C LYS A 109 -6.96 9.24 8.22
N ILE A 110 -5.69 8.99 7.96
CA ILE A 110 -4.70 10.01 7.62
C ILE A 110 -3.76 9.50 6.53
N VAL A 111 -3.22 10.42 5.73
CA VAL A 111 -2.08 10.14 4.85
C VAL A 111 -0.80 10.39 5.62
N LYS A 112 0.08 9.37 5.67
CA LYS A 112 1.46 9.56 6.09
C LYS A 112 2.39 9.63 4.89
N CYS A 113 3.25 10.63 4.89
CA CYS A 113 4.36 10.75 3.96
C CYS A 113 5.52 9.86 4.38
N GLY A 114 6.39 9.55 3.43
CA GLY A 114 7.51 8.66 3.63
C GLY A 114 8.27 8.42 2.33
N PHE A 115 9.11 7.39 2.35
CA PHE A 115 9.94 7.04 1.22
C PHE A 115 10.18 5.53 1.14
N GLU A 116 10.49 5.07 -0.07
CA GLU A 116 11.02 3.75 -0.35
C GLU A 116 12.49 3.89 -0.73
N LYS A 117 13.35 3.09 -0.09
CA LYS A 117 14.80 3.09 -0.32
C LYS A 117 15.27 1.77 -0.89
N ASN A 118 16.06 1.82 -1.95
CA ASN A 118 16.72 0.66 -2.53
C ASN A 118 18.17 0.99 -2.89
N CYS A 119 19.05 -0.02 -2.84
CA CYS A 119 20.40 0.05 -3.40
C CYS A 119 20.44 -0.83 -4.65
N ARG A 120 20.94 -0.29 -5.76
CA ARG A 120 21.02 -0.98 -7.06
C ARG A 120 22.40 -0.79 -7.66
N VAL A 121 22.88 -1.76 -8.42
CA VAL A 121 24.07 -1.57 -9.26
C VAL A 121 23.59 -1.14 -10.64
N VAL A 122 24.18 -0.06 -11.17
CA VAL A 122 23.88 0.47 -12.49
C VAL A 122 25.17 0.60 -13.28
N VAL A 123 25.11 0.38 -14.59
CA VAL A 123 26.26 0.60 -15.47
C VAL A 123 26.09 1.95 -16.17
N SER A 124 27.09 2.81 -16.06
CA SER A 124 27.13 4.11 -16.73
C SER A 124 28.51 4.30 -17.35
N ALA A 125 28.57 4.64 -18.64
CA ALA A 125 29.83 4.80 -19.38
C ALA A 125 30.81 3.61 -19.27
N GLY A 126 30.29 2.38 -19.10
CA GLY A 126 31.11 1.17 -18.95
C GLY A 126 31.54 0.85 -17.52
N GLU A 127 31.26 1.72 -16.56
CA GLU A 127 31.60 1.54 -15.15
C GLU A 127 30.36 1.12 -14.33
N ALA A 128 30.54 0.18 -13.40
CA ALA A 128 29.51 -0.23 -12.46
C ALA A 128 29.49 0.71 -11.25
N LEU A 129 28.34 1.30 -10.97
CA LEU A 129 28.11 2.24 -9.87
C LEU A 129 27.02 1.71 -8.94
N ALA A 130 27.25 1.81 -7.63
CA ALA A 130 26.20 1.61 -6.64
C ALA A 130 25.31 2.87 -6.55
N MET A 131 24.02 2.70 -6.78
CA MET A 131 23.01 3.74 -6.77
C MET A 131 22.04 3.55 -5.61
N MET A 132 21.90 4.59 -4.79
CA MET A 132 20.80 4.72 -3.85
C MET A 132 19.58 5.28 -4.59
N GLN A 133 18.53 4.49 -4.71
CA GLN A 133 17.25 4.92 -5.25
C GLN A 133 16.31 5.27 -4.09
N ILE A 134 15.82 6.51 -4.09
CA ILE A 134 14.79 7.00 -3.16
C ILE A 134 13.54 7.35 -3.97
N GLY A 135 12.41 6.79 -3.59
CA GLY A 135 11.10 7.14 -4.14
C GLY A 135 10.19 7.63 -3.02
N ALA A 136 9.64 8.84 -3.16
CA ALA A 136 8.63 9.34 -2.23
C ALA A 136 7.41 8.41 -2.21
N LYS A 137 6.85 8.20 -1.02
CA LYS A 137 5.66 7.37 -0.79
C LYS A 137 4.68 8.10 0.09
N LYS A 138 3.40 7.90 -0.20
CA LYS A 138 2.29 8.23 0.69
C LYS A 138 1.49 6.95 0.92
N SER A 139 0.98 6.76 2.13
CA SER A 139 0.10 5.63 2.44
C SER A 139 -0.97 6.03 3.45
N PRO A 140 -2.17 5.43 3.40
CA PRO A 140 -3.18 5.62 4.42
C PRO A 140 -2.80 4.88 5.72
N PHE A 141 -3.02 5.55 6.85
CA PHE A 141 -2.90 5.04 8.21
C PHE A 141 -4.17 5.38 8.99
N PHE A 142 -4.44 4.62 10.04
CA PHE A 142 -5.48 4.98 11.00
C PHE A 142 -5.04 6.21 11.80
N SER A 143 -5.95 7.16 12.02
CA SER A 143 -5.67 8.26 12.92
C SER A 143 -5.64 7.76 14.37
N GLN A 144 -4.80 8.38 15.18
CA GLN A 144 -4.80 8.13 16.61
C GLN A 144 -5.99 8.88 17.23
N THR A 145 -7.07 8.16 17.52
CA THR A 145 -8.31 8.72 18.04
C THR A 145 -9.05 7.69 18.91
N SER A 146 -10.01 8.14 19.72
CA SER A 146 -10.87 7.20 20.47
C SER A 146 -11.64 6.31 19.51
N VAL A 147 -11.92 5.07 19.91
CA VAL A 147 -12.69 4.15 19.05
C VAL A 147 -14.09 4.71 18.78
N VAL A 148 -14.68 5.43 19.74
CA VAL A 148 -15.97 6.15 19.57
C VAL A 148 -15.87 7.17 18.43
N ASN A 149 -14.91 8.09 18.48
CA ASN A 149 -14.75 9.12 17.45
C ASN A 149 -14.44 8.50 16.08
N PHE A 150 -13.66 7.42 16.05
CA PHE A 150 -13.41 6.69 14.80
C PHE A 150 -14.71 6.15 14.20
N CYS A 151 -15.58 5.54 15.01
CA CYS A 151 -16.87 5.03 14.56
C CYS A 151 -17.78 6.16 14.05
N GLU A 152 -17.84 7.29 14.75
CA GLU A 152 -18.60 8.48 14.33
C GLU A 152 -18.11 9.00 12.98
N SER A 153 -16.81 9.22 12.84
CA SER A 153 -16.21 9.69 11.59
C SER A 153 -16.34 8.70 10.45
N TYR A 154 -16.24 7.39 10.72
CA TYR A 154 -16.41 6.36 9.70
C TYR A 154 -17.84 6.32 9.15
N LEU A 155 -18.83 6.43 10.04
CA LEU A 155 -20.26 6.45 9.70
C LEU A 155 -20.75 7.82 9.21
N GLY A 156 -19.90 8.84 9.23
CA GLY A 156 -20.23 10.20 8.80
C GLY A 156 -21.24 10.89 9.70
N LEU A 157 -21.20 10.61 11.00
CA LEU A 157 -22.12 11.20 12.00
C LEU A 157 -21.72 12.62 12.38
N ASP A 158 -20.45 12.98 12.21
CA ASP A 158 -19.85 14.28 12.52
C ASP A 158 -20.62 15.47 11.91
N ASN A 159 -21.29 15.24 10.77
CA ASN A 159 -22.04 16.26 10.02
C ASN A 159 -23.57 16.04 10.02
N ARG A 160 -24.09 15.01 10.68
CA ARG A 160 -25.52 14.66 10.69
C ARG A 160 -26.15 15.03 12.02
N ARG A 161 -26.87 16.16 12.06
CA ARG A 161 -27.63 16.55 13.26
C ARG A 161 -28.71 15.51 13.55
N GLY A 162 -28.72 14.97 14.77
CA GLY A 162 -29.83 14.20 15.33
C GLY A 162 -29.73 12.67 15.25
N VAL A 163 -28.67 12.10 14.65
CA VAL A 163 -28.44 10.64 14.67
C VAL A 163 -27.29 10.34 15.61
N THR A 164 -27.54 9.58 16.68
CA THR A 164 -26.50 9.19 17.63
C THR A 164 -25.71 7.98 17.13
N LEU A 165 -24.50 7.77 17.67
CA LEU A 165 -23.73 6.56 17.40
C LEU A 165 -24.50 5.29 17.81
N GLU A 166 -25.29 5.36 18.88
CA GLU A 166 -26.14 4.27 19.34
C GLU A 166 -27.18 3.89 18.27
N ASP A 167 -27.90 4.87 17.73
CA ASP A 167 -28.90 4.65 16.66
C ASP A 167 -28.25 4.05 15.41
N ALA A 168 -27.06 4.55 15.05
CA ALA A 168 -26.34 4.09 13.88
C ALA A 168 -25.82 2.65 14.04
N LEU A 169 -25.36 2.25 15.23
CA LEU A 169 -24.87 0.89 15.51
C LEU A 169 -26.00 -0.12 15.77
N ARG A 170 -27.24 0.32 16.03
CA ARG A 170 -28.43 -0.57 16.02
C ARG A 170 -28.71 -1.14 14.62
N ASN A 171 -28.32 -0.43 13.56
CA ASN A 171 -28.41 -0.94 12.20
C ASN A 171 -27.34 -2.02 11.95
N LYS A 172 -27.77 -3.26 11.71
CA LYS A 172 -26.89 -4.42 11.47
C LYS A 172 -25.85 -4.18 10.37
N LYS A 173 -26.22 -3.47 9.30
CA LYS A 173 -25.30 -3.18 8.18
C LYS A 173 -24.18 -2.24 8.64
N SER A 174 -24.54 -1.13 9.26
CA SER A 174 -23.56 -0.15 9.79
C SER A 174 -22.65 -0.80 10.83
N ALA A 175 -23.22 -1.60 11.74
CA ALA A 175 -22.44 -2.34 12.73
C ALA A 175 -21.45 -3.31 12.07
N ALA A 176 -21.88 -4.09 11.06
CA ALA A 176 -21.00 -5.01 10.35
C ALA A 176 -19.84 -4.28 9.63
N GLU A 177 -20.11 -3.11 9.02
CA GLU A 177 -19.07 -2.29 8.41
C GLU A 177 -18.05 -1.77 9.43
N VAL A 178 -18.51 -1.31 10.61
CA VAL A 178 -17.63 -0.88 11.70
C VAL A 178 -16.80 -2.04 12.25
N VAL A 179 -17.40 -3.22 12.47
CA VAL A 179 -16.68 -4.44 12.88
C VAL A 179 -15.57 -4.76 11.88
N ARG A 180 -15.87 -4.67 10.58
CA ARG A 180 -14.90 -4.94 9.52
C ARG A 180 -13.72 -3.97 9.53
N GLN A 181 -13.96 -2.70 9.86
CA GLN A 181 -12.88 -1.73 10.01
C GLN A 181 -12.05 -2.00 11.27
N LEU A 182 -12.68 -2.25 12.41
CA LEU A 182 -12.00 -2.39 13.70
C LEU A 182 -11.31 -3.74 13.92
N ARG A 183 -11.73 -4.81 13.22
CA ARG A 183 -11.13 -6.14 13.34
C ARG A 183 -9.61 -6.11 13.14
N ASP A 184 -8.86 -6.73 14.03
CA ASP A 184 -7.39 -6.82 14.05
C ASP A 184 -6.65 -5.48 14.14
N ILE A 185 -7.35 -4.39 14.50
CA ILE A 185 -6.71 -3.12 14.86
C ILE A 185 -6.20 -3.21 16.30
N ALA A 186 -4.95 -2.79 16.49
CA ALA A 186 -4.37 -2.56 17.81
C ALA A 186 -4.96 -1.29 18.43
N VAL A 187 -5.39 -1.39 19.67
CA VAL A 187 -5.92 -0.28 20.46
C VAL A 187 -5.27 -0.31 21.84
N ARG A 188 -5.20 0.84 22.49
CA ARG A 188 -4.74 0.97 23.87
C ARG A 188 -5.88 1.31 24.81
N THR A 189 -5.79 0.79 26.03
CA THR A 189 -6.70 1.17 27.11
C THR A 189 -6.38 2.57 27.63
N THR A 190 -7.42 3.34 27.94
CA THR A 190 -7.31 4.71 28.47
C THR A 190 -7.84 4.85 29.90
N HIS A 191 -8.33 3.77 30.50
CA HIS A 191 -8.91 3.76 31.85
C HIS A 191 -7.93 3.32 32.95
N THR A 192 -6.71 2.92 32.58
CA THR A 192 -5.64 2.51 33.49
C THR A 192 -4.45 3.47 33.40
N GLU A 193 -3.71 3.64 34.51
CA GLU A 193 -2.50 4.49 34.53
C GLU A 193 -1.44 4.01 33.54
N VAL A 194 -1.30 2.68 33.42
CA VAL A 194 -0.45 2.04 32.42
C VAL A 194 -1.34 1.58 31.27
N PRO A 195 -1.25 2.20 30.09
CA PRO A 195 -2.01 1.77 28.92
C PRO A 195 -1.58 0.36 28.50
N ARG A 196 -2.56 -0.49 28.23
CA ARG A 196 -2.33 -1.83 27.68
C ARG A 196 -2.78 -1.86 26.23
N VAL A 197 -1.90 -2.34 25.34
CA VAL A 197 -2.22 -2.57 23.94
C VAL A 197 -2.89 -3.94 23.77
N LEU A 198 -3.98 -3.97 23.01
CA LEU A 198 -4.75 -5.17 22.66
C LEU A 198 -5.25 -5.09 21.22
N TYR A 199 -5.71 -6.21 20.66
CA TYR A 199 -6.27 -6.26 19.30
C TYR A 199 -7.77 -6.53 19.36
N ILE A 200 -8.56 -5.75 18.63
CA ILE A 200 -10.00 -5.94 18.54
C ILE A 200 -10.30 -7.16 17.66
N SER A 201 -10.93 -8.18 18.23
CA SER A 201 -11.36 -9.38 17.48
C SER A 201 -12.76 -9.22 16.88
N GLY A 202 -13.60 -8.34 17.45
CA GLY A 202 -14.96 -8.08 17.01
C GLY A 202 -15.70 -7.14 17.95
N MET A 203 -17.01 -7.02 17.77
CA MET A 203 -17.92 -6.32 18.69
C MET A 203 -18.98 -7.28 19.24
N SER A 204 -19.37 -7.05 20.49
CA SER A 204 -20.44 -7.76 21.19
C SER A 204 -21.82 -7.38 20.65
N LYS A 205 -22.79 -8.26 20.85
CA LYS A 205 -24.22 -7.94 20.67
C LYS A 205 -24.78 -7.19 21.88
N ASP A 206 -24.27 -7.51 23.06
CA ASP A 206 -24.73 -6.98 24.34
C ASP A 206 -24.01 -5.67 24.68
N SER A 207 -24.75 -4.78 25.34
CA SER A 207 -24.25 -3.51 25.86
C SER A 207 -23.48 -3.67 27.19
N ALA A 208 -22.90 -2.59 27.70
CA ALA A 208 -22.21 -2.62 29.01
C ALA A 208 -23.16 -2.90 30.18
N LEU A 209 -24.45 -2.62 30.03
CA LEU A 209 -25.50 -2.87 31.04
C LEU A 209 -25.94 -4.33 31.06
N GLU A 210 -25.84 -5.02 29.93
CA GLU A 210 -26.34 -6.38 29.75
C GLU A 210 -25.22 -7.43 29.86
N ALA A 211 -24.03 -7.13 29.35
CA ALA A 211 -22.91 -8.05 29.36
C ALA A 211 -22.41 -8.26 30.80
N LYS A 212 -22.42 -9.53 31.24
CA LYS A 212 -21.97 -9.95 32.55
C LYS A 212 -20.75 -10.86 32.49
N PHE A 213 -19.95 -10.83 33.54
CA PHE A 213 -18.83 -11.74 33.74
C PHE A 213 -18.61 -11.98 35.23
N GLU A 214 -17.90 -13.06 35.55
CA GLU A 214 -17.54 -13.39 36.93
C GLU A 214 -16.32 -12.58 37.37
N HIS A 215 -16.44 -11.87 38.49
CA HIS A 215 -15.35 -11.13 39.13
C HIS A 215 -15.38 -11.41 40.63
N GLU A 216 -14.29 -11.96 41.17
CA GLU A 216 -14.16 -12.29 42.60
C GLU A 216 -15.29 -13.20 43.13
N GLY A 217 -15.81 -14.10 42.28
CA GLY A 217 -16.87 -15.05 42.62
C GLY A 217 -18.30 -14.48 42.55
N GLU A 218 -18.45 -13.21 42.14
CA GLU A 218 -19.75 -12.58 41.88
C GLU A 218 -19.94 -12.29 40.39
N GLU A 219 -21.16 -12.48 39.89
CA GLU A 219 -21.54 -12.08 38.54
C GLU A 219 -21.82 -10.56 38.51
N ILE A 220 -21.05 -9.80 37.72
CA ILE A 220 -21.16 -8.34 37.64
C ILE A 220 -21.28 -7.89 36.18
N THR A 221 -22.05 -6.82 35.94
CA THR A 221 -22.11 -6.19 34.61
C THR A 221 -20.82 -5.44 34.29
N VAL A 222 -20.51 -5.27 33.01
CA VAL A 222 -19.35 -4.46 32.59
C VAL A 222 -19.49 -3.02 33.09
N TYR A 223 -20.69 -2.43 33.04
CA TYR A 223 -20.94 -1.10 33.57
C TYR A 223 -20.64 -0.99 35.08
N ASP A 224 -21.17 -1.91 35.89
CA ASP A 224 -20.99 -1.88 37.35
C ASP A 224 -19.52 -2.14 37.74
N TYR A 225 -18.82 -3.00 36.99
CA TYR A 225 -17.40 -3.22 37.19
C TYR A 225 -16.60 -1.92 37.00
N PHE A 226 -16.82 -1.20 35.89
CA PHE A 226 -16.13 0.07 35.64
C PHE A 226 -16.46 1.14 36.68
N LEU A 227 -17.72 1.18 37.15
CA LEU A 227 -18.14 2.08 38.21
C LEU A 227 -17.50 1.74 39.57
N LYS A 228 -17.45 0.45 39.95
CA LYS A 228 -16.90 0.02 41.25
C LYS A 228 -15.37 0.05 41.29
N ARG A 229 -14.70 -0.54 40.28
CA ARG A 229 -13.25 -0.76 40.24
C ARG A 229 -12.44 0.45 39.80
N TYR A 230 -12.94 1.20 38.83
CA TYR A 230 -12.26 2.36 38.24
C TYR A 230 -12.91 3.70 38.61
N LYS A 231 -14.01 3.70 39.37
CA LYS A 231 -14.77 4.91 39.74
C LYS A 231 -15.18 5.74 38.51
N ARG A 232 -15.42 5.06 37.38
CA ARG A 232 -15.71 5.71 36.09
C ARG A 232 -17.13 5.35 35.64
N LYS A 233 -17.97 6.37 35.53
CA LYS A 233 -19.30 6.24 34.92
C LYS A 233 -19.15 6.27 33.40
N LEU A 234 -19.63 5.23 32.72
CA LEU A 234 -19.60 5.19 31.26
C LEU A 234 -20.59 6.22 30.69
N ALA A 235 -20.15 7.02 29.72
CA ALA A 235 -21.00 7.99 29.03
C ALA A 235 -21.90 7.31 27.99
N TYR A 236 -21.44 6.20 27.42
CA TYR A 236 -22.16 5.45 26.38
C TYR A 236 -22.41 3.98 26.77
N PRO A 237 -23.18 3.71 27.84
CA PRO A 237 -23.35 2.36 28.38
C PRO A 237 -24.12 1.42 27.45
N ASN A 238 -24.95 1.95 26.54
CA ASN A 238 -25.75 1.18 25.59
C ASN A 238 -25.00 0.76 24.31
N LEU A 239 -23.79 1.29 24.09
CA LEU A 239 -23.01 0.91 22.91
C LEU A 239 -22.49 -0.53 23.02
N PRO A 240 -22.30 -1.23 21.87
CA PRO A 240 -21.69 -2.54 21.87
C PRO A 240 -20.26 -2.50 22.39
N LEU A 241 -19.80 -3.61 22.96
CA LEU A 241 -18.46 -3.73 23.54
C LEU A 241 -17.47 -4.27 22.52
N CYS A 242 -16.22 -3.80 22.53
CA CYS A 242 -15.13 -4.44 21.80
C CYS A 242 -14.75 -5.76 22.46
N ILE A 243 -14.50 -6.78 21.64
CA ILE A 243 -14.08 -8.11 22.09
C ILE A 243 -12.58 -8.25 21.87
N GLU A 244 -11.86 -8.58 22.94
CA GLU A 244 -10.50 -9.11 22.88
C GLU A 244 -10.54 -10.64 23.05
N ARG A 245 -10.01 -11.39 22.09
CA ARG A 245 -9.90 -12.85 22.20
C ARG A 245 -8.69 -13.25 23.04
N LYS A 246 -8.91 -14.12 24.03
CA LYS A 246 -7.88 -14.80 24.83
C LYS A 246 -7.96 -16.32 24.63
N PRO A 247 -6.92 -17.08 24.99
CA PRO A 247 -6.97 -18.54 24.93
C PRO A 247 -8.11 -19.14 25.75
N GLN A 248 -8.46 -18.51 26.88
CA GLN A 248 -9.47 -18.98 27.84
C GLN A 248 -10.80 -18.19 27.75
N GLY A 249 -11.10 -17.56 26.61
CA GLY A 249 -12.38 -16.88 26.40
C GLY A 249 -12.24 -15.48 25.81
N PHE A 250 -13.20 -14.63 26.13
CA PHE A 250 -13.30 -13.26 25.60
C PHE A 250 -13.25 -12.24 26.74
N ILE A 251 -12.62 -11.10 26.48
CA ILE A 251 -12.66 -9.94 27.38
C ILE A 251 -13.41 -8.83 26.66
N TYR A 252 -14.38 -8.23 27.36
CA TYR A 252 -15.19 -7.14 26.83
C TYR A 252 -14.66 -5.78 27.29
N HIS A 253 -14.58 -4.84 26.36
CA HIS A 253 -14.08 -3.49 26.59
C HIS A 253 -15.09 -2.45 26.05
N PRO A 254 -15.55 -1.49 26.86
CA PRO A 254 -16.34 -0.37 26.35
C PRO A 254 -15.56 0.42 25.28
N LEU A 255 -16.23 0.86 24.22
CA LEU A 255 -15.59 1.62 23.12
C LEU A 255 -14.92 2.91 23.62
N GLU A 256 -15.52 3.57 24.61
CA GLU A 256 -15.05 4.85 25.18
C GLU A 256 -13.76 4.75 26.02
N VAL A 257 -13.33 3.53 26.36
CA VAL A 257 -12.07 3.30 27.11
C VAL A 257 -10.94 2.80 26.23
N LEU A 258 -11.11 2.89 24.90
CA LEU A 258 -10.15 2.44 23.89
C LEU A 258 -9.77 3.58 22.94
N GLU A 259 -8.50 3.62 22.58
CA GLU A 259 -7.93 4.53 21.60
C GLU A 259 -7.12 3.75 20.55
N ILE A 260 -7.27 4.09 19.28
CA ILE A 260 -6.56 3.43 18.18
C ILE A 260 -5.06 3.73 18.29
N GLU A 261 -4.24 2.68 18.26
CA GLU A 261 -2.78 2.84 18.29
C GLU A 261 -2.27 3.49 17.00
N ARG A 262 -1.30 4.39 17.16
CA ARG A 262 -0.70 5.11 16.03
C ARG A 262 0.17 4.21 15.16
N GLY A 263 0.35 4.60 13.90
CA GLY A 263 1.28 3.95 12.99
C GLY A 263 0.79 2.62 12.41
N GLN A 264 -0.52 2.37 12.50
CA GLN A 264 -1.16 1.23 11.86
C GLN A 264 -1.59 1.60 10.44
N ARG A 265 -1.07 0.87 9.46
CA ARG A 265 -1.39 1.08 8.04
C ARG A 265 -2.78 0.53 7.70
N VAL A 266 -3.54 1.25 6.89
CA VAL A 266 -4.84 0.78 6.39
C VAL A 266 -4.62 -0.27 5.30
N THR A 267 -5.13 -1.48 5.52
CA THR A 267 -5.09 -2.58 4.53
C THR A 267 -6.05 -2.32 3.37
N THR A 268 -5.79 -2.93 2.21
CA THR A 268 -6.60 -2.77 0.99
C THR A 268 -8.08 -3.06 1.25
N GLU A 269 -8.38 -4.10 2.02
CA GLU A 269 -9.75 -4.46 2.38
C GLU A 269 -10.47 -3.31 3.10
N LYS A 270 -9.77 -2.57 3.97
CA LYS A 270 -10.34 -1.48 4.78
C LYS A 270 -10.36 -0.13 4.04
N GLN A 271 -9.98 -0.10 2.76
CA GLN A 271 -10.08 1.08 1.92
C GLN A 271 -11.51 1.23 1.39
N THR A 272 -11.93 2.47 1.21
CA THR A 272 -13.23 2.83 0.62
C THR A 272 -12.99 3.68 -0.62
N SER A 273 -13.94 3.70 -1.56
CA SER A 273 -13.79 4.48 -2.79
C SER A 273 -13.55 5.98 -2.51
N GLN A 274 -14.25 6.54 -1.52
CA GLN A 274 -14.08 7.93 -1.08
C GLN A 274 -12.66 8.20 -0.54
N MET A 275 -12.12 7.25 0.24
CA MET A 275 -10.75 7.34 0.74
C MET A 275 -9.74 7.24 -0.40
N SER A 276 -9.94 6.32 -1.35
CA SER A 276 -9.08 6.14 -2.52
C SER A 276 -9.03 7.38 -3.40
N GLU A 277 -10.18 8.02 -3.66
CA GLU A 277 -10.25 9.26 -4.42
C GLU A 277 -9.48 10.40 -3.72
N SER A 278 -9.69 10.56 -2.41
CA SER A 278 -8.98 11.56 -1.60
C SER A 278 -7.46 11.28 -1.60
N MET A 279 -7.08 10.01 -1.48
CA MET A 279 -5.69 9.57 -1.53
C MET A 279 -5.03 9.89 -2.89
N ILE A 280 -5.74 9.69 -4.00
CA ILE A 280 -5.24 10.04 -5.34
C ILE A 280 -4.93 11.52 -5.41
N ARG A 281 -5.86 12.38 -4.97
CA ARG A 281 -5.66 13.83 -4.97
C ARG A 281 -4.47 14.22 -4.09
N GLU A 282 -4.36 13.66 -2.88
CA GLU A 282 -3.23 13.90 -1.98
C GLU A 282 -1.89 13.40 -2.54
N CYS A 283 -1.88 12.38 -3.40
CA CYS A 283 -0.65 11.84 -3.99
C CYS A 283 -0.18 12.57 -5.25
N GLN A 284 -1.00 13.47 -5.82
CA GLN A 284 -0.60 14.21 -7.02
C GLN A 284 0.54 15.17 -6.70
N LEU A 285 1.67 14.97 -7.37
CA LEU A 285 2.84 15.82 -7.23
C LEU A 285 3.45 16.11 -8.61
N PRO A 286 3.47 17.38 -9.06
CA PRO A 286 4.11 17.75 -10.32
C PRO A 286 5.62 17.43 -10.33
N PRO A 287 6.21 17.05 -11.48
CA PRO A 287 7.62 16.64 -11.55
C PRO A 287 8.62 17.66 -10.98
N LEU A 288 8.37 18.96 -11.16
CA LEU A 288 9.22 20.03 -10.61
C LEU A 288 9.21 20.05 -9.08
N GLN A 289 8.06 19.79 -8.47
CA GLN A 289 7.92 19.71 -7.01
C GLN A 289 8.46 18.39 -6.47
N MET A 290 8.34 17.31 -7.24
CA MET A 290 8.84 15.98 -6.88
C MET A 290 10.33 15.96 -6.57
N LYS A 291 11.15 16.70 -7.33
CA LYS A 291 12.59 16.80 -7.05
C LYS A 291 12.86 17.39 -5.66
N LYS A 292 12.26 18.55 -5.36
CA LYS A 292 12.41 19.21 -4.06
C LYS A 292 11.94 18.31 -2.92
N HIS A 293 10.81 17.62 -3.12
CA HIS A 293 10.27 16.69 -2.14
C HIS A 293 11.20 15.49 -1.89
N ILE A 294 11.83 14.94 -2.93
CA ILE A 294 12.84 13.86 -2.77
C ILE A 294 14.06 14.37 -2.01
N ASP A 295 14.54 15.59 -2.30
CA ASP A 295 15.68 16.19 -1.60
C ASP A 295 15.39 16.39 -0.09
N GLU A 296 14.15 16.79 0.25
CA GLU A 296 13.68 16.88 1.64
C GLU A 296 13.61 15.51 2.32
N GLN A 297 13.12 14.48 1.62
CA GLN A 297 13.02 13.12 2.13
C GLN A 297 14.40 12.46 2.34
N ILE A 298 15.39 12.75 1.50
CA ILE A 298 16.78 12.27 1.71
C ILE A 298 17.35 12.81 3.02
N LYS A 299 17.08 14.09 3.31
CA LYS A 299 17.51 14.73 4.56
C LYS A 299 16.78 14.16 5.77
N SER A 300 15.45 14.02 5.70
CA SER A 300 14.66 13.44 6.81
C SER A 300 15.03 11.99 7.08
N ALA A 301 15.44 11.24 6.05
CA ALA A 301 15.93 9.87 6.17
C ALA A 301 17.34 9.75 6.76
N ALA A 302 18.00 10.88 7.09
CA ALA A 302 19.41 10.93 7.47
C ALA A 302 20.32 10.19 6.48
N LEU A 303 20.01 10.27 5.17
CA LEU A 303 20.80 9.67 4.10
C LEU A 303 21.79 10.68 3.53
N THR A 304 22.50 11.34 4.43
CA THR A 304 23.52 12.34 4.15
C THR A 304 24.87 11.84 4.66
N ASN A 305 25.96 12.47 4.22
CA ASN A 305 27.31 12.13 4.69
C ASN A 305 27.55 12.47 6.17
N GLU A 306 26.57 13.10 6.84
CA GLU A 306 26.59 13.37 8.28
C GLU A 306 26.11 12.17 9.09
N ASN A 307 25.65 11.10 8.44
CA ASN A 307 25.18 9.91 9.12
C ASN A 307 26.37 9.10 9.68
N PRO A 308 26.47 8.90 11.01
CA PRO A 308 27.60 8.23 11.63
C PRO A 308 27.75 6.76 11.19
N TYR A 309 26.66 6.10 10.79
CA TYR A 309 26.73 4.75 10.24
C TYR A 309 27.29 4.72 8.82
N LEU A 310 27.00 5.73 8.00
CA LEU A 310 27.56 5.79 6.66
C LEU A 310 29.05 6.14 6.73
N GLU A 311 29.42 7.06 7.62
CA GLU A 311 30.80 7.44 7.89
C GLU A 311 31.64 6.25 8.37
N GLU A 312 31.19 5.52 9.38
CA GLU A 312 31.87 4.33 9.93
C GLU A 312 32.14 3.25 8.85
N TRP A 313 31.21 3.09 7.91
CA TRP A 313 31.33 2.11 6.83
C TRP A 313 32.03 2.66 5.58
N GLY A 314 32.54 3.90 5.62
CA GLY A 314 33.19 4.55 4.48
C GLY A 314 32.25 4.83 3.30
N VAL A 315 30.93 4.76 3.51
CA VAL A 315 29.93 4.98 2.46
C VAL A 315 29.69 6.47 2.29
N LYS A 316 30.01 6.99 1.11
CA LYS A 316 29.71 8.38 0.74
C LYS A 316 28.51 8.43 -0.19
N ILE A 317 27.48 9.18 0.20
CA ILE A 317 26.34 9.47 -0.65
C ILE A 317 26.62 10.76 -1.41
N TYR A 318 26.58 10.67 -2.74
CA TYR A 318 26.67 11.85 -3.59
C TYR A 318 25.38 12.66 -3.49
N ASN A 319 25.50 13.96 -3.23
CA ASN A 319 24.38 14.86 -2.93
C ASN A 319 23.61 15.36 -4.17
N ARG A 320 23.84 14.77 -5.35
CA ARG A 320 23.16 15.12 -6.59
C ARG A 320 22.54 13.88 -7.21
N THR A 321 21.34 14.05 -7.75
CA THR A 321 20.70 13.02 -8.56
C THR A 321 21.58 12.67 -9.77
N MET A 322 21.70 11.38 -10.08
CA MET A 322 22.41 10.94 -11.28
C MET A 322 21.76 11.57 -12.51
N ARG A 323 22.60 12.06 -13.43
CA ARG A 323 22.16 12.54 -14.74
C ARG A 323 22.40 11.43 -15.76
N SER A 324 21.43 11.24 -16.65
CA SER A 324 21.53 10.33 -17.78
C SER A 324 21.12 11.05 -19.05
N VAL A 325 21.69 10.65 -20.17
CA VAL A 325 21.29 11.12 -21.50
C VAL A 325 20.11 10.28 -21.94
N ALA A 326 18.94 10.92 -22.07
CA ALA A 326 17.75 10.27 -22.62
C ALA A 326 17.62 10.61 -24.11
N GLN A 327 17.18 9.64 -24.91
CA GLN A 327 16.80 9.84 -26.30
C GLN A 327 15.27 9.81 -26.40
N ARG A 328 14.68 10.87 -26.97
CA ARG A 328 13.25 10.89 -27.30
C ARG A 328 13.05 10.17 -28.63
N LEU A 329 12.32 9.06 -28.61
CA LEU A 329 11.88 8.37 -29.83
C LEU A 329 10.60 9.03 -30.34
N TYR A 330 10.48 9.18 -31.66
CA TYR A 330 9.23 9.60 -32.27
C TYR A 330 8.21 8.46 -32.25
N PRO A 331 6.93 8.74 -31.95
CA PRO A 331 5.91 7.72 -32.00
C PRO A 331 5.75 7.22 -33.46
N PRO A 332 5.41 5.94 -33.66
CA PRO A 332 5.17 5.41 -34.99
C PRO A 332 3.92 6.05 -35.60
N ALA A 333 3.84 6.04 -36.93
CA ALA A 333 2.63 6.44 -37.63
C ALA A 333 1.50 5.43 -37.36
N ILE A 334 0.27 5.94 -37.21
CA ILE A 334 -0.94 5.12 -37.13
C ILE A 334 -1.63 5.14 -38.49
N ILE A 335 -1.89 3.96 -39.03
CA ILE A 335 -2.65 3.79 -40.27
C ILE A 335 -4.06 3.34 -39.88
N TYR A 336 -5.05 4.06 -40.38
CA TYR A 336 -6.47 3.77 -40.24
C TYR A 336 -7.02 3.17 -41.55
N GLY A 337 -8.25 2.66 -41.49
CA GLY A 337 -9.02 2.30 -42.68
C GLY A 337 -9.19 3.49 -43.62
N GLY A 338 -9.38 3.22 -44.92
CA GLY A 338 -9.51 4.26 -45.93
C GLY A 338 -8.21 5.00 -46.25
N SER A 339 -7.04 4.40 -45.96
CA SER A 339 -5.69 4.96 -46.20
C SER A 339 -5.39 6.24 -45.41
N MET A 340 -6.16 6.54 -44.36
CA MET A 340 -5.86 7.68 -43.51
C MET A 340 -4.67 7.37 -42.61
N LYS A 341 -3.74 8.33 -42.51
CA LYS A 341 -2.48 8.17 -41.77
C LYS A 341 -2.30 9.34 -40.81
N VAL A 342 -2.12 9.03 -39.53
CA VAL A 342 -1.73 10.00 -38.52
C VAL A 342 -0.24 9.81 -38.23
N GLN A 343 0.52 10.89 -38.29
CA GLN A 343 1.97 10.90 -38.08
C GLN A 343 2.32 11.95 -37.02
N PRO A 344 3.43 11.77 -36.28
CA PRO A 344 3.94 12.84 -35.44
C PRO A 344 4.26 14.09 -36.27
N ASN A 345 4.04 15.26 -35.66
CA ASN A 345 4.50 16.53 -36.22
C ASN A 345 6.04 16.65 -36.16
N HIS A 346 6.57 17.76 -36.68
CA HIS A 346 8.01 18.06 -36.64
C HIS A 346 8.60 18.19 -35.22
N HIS A 347 7.76 18.33 -34.19
CA HIS A 347 8.17 18.30 -32.77
C HIS A 347 8.10 16.91 -32.13
N GLY A 348 7.74 15.86 -32.90
CA GLY A 348 7.60 14.51 -32.38
C GLY A 348 6.36 14.31 -31.51
N GLU A 349 5.35 15.15 -31.67
CA GLU A 349 4.08 15.06 -30.96
C GLU A 349 3.03 14.45 -31.89
N MET A 350 2.28 13.49 -31.36
CA MET A 350 1.19 12.85 -32.08
C MET A 350 -0.03 12.83 -31.17
N GLN A 351 -1.09 13.51 -31.58
CA GLN A 351 -2.41 13.35 -30.98
C GLN A 351 -3.22 12.45 -31.89
N TRP A 352 -3.77 11.39 -31.32
CA TRP A 352 -4.66 10.47 -32.02
C TRP A 352 -5.93 10.34 -31.18
N ARG A 353 -7.07 10.46 -31.83
CA ARG A 353 -8.40 10.18 -31.26
C ARG A 353 -9.23 9.59 -32.38
N LEU A 354 -10.03 8.57 -32.07
CA LEU A 354 -11.06 8.12 -32.99
C LEU A 354 -12.16 9.18 -33.03
N GLY A 355 -12.24 9.91 -34.13
CA GLY A 355 -13.32 10.84 -34.44
C GLY A 355 -14.22 10.28 -35.54
N ALA A 356 -14.94 11.16 -36.22
CA ALA A 356 -15.89 10.77 -37.27
C ALA A 356 -15.20 10.35 -38.59
N ARG A 357 -13.90 10.63 -38.77
CA ARG A 357 -13.18 10.38 -40.03
C ARG A 357 -12.32 9.12 -39.96
N GLU A 358 -11.93 8.73 -38.76
CA GLU A 358 -11.10 7.57 -38.46
C GLU A 358 -11.92 6.29 -38.58
N GLN A 359 -11.48 5.38 -39.45
CA GLN A 359 -12.09 4.06 -39.61
C GLN A 359 -11.12 2.98 -39.13
N PHE A 360 -11.65 1.87 -38.62
CA PHE A 360 -10.83 0.69 -38.36
C PHE A 360 -10.23 0.17 -39.67
N VAL A 361 -8.97 -0.29 -39.63
CA VAL A 361 -8.27 -0.85 -40.81
C VAL A 361 -9.06 -2.04 -41.36
N GLU A 362 -9.50 -2.91 -40.45
CA GLU A 362 -10.43 -3.99 -40.71
C GLU A 362 -11.63 -3.79 -39.79
N ALA A 363 -12.74 -3.33 -40.36
CA ALA A 363 -13.97 -3.18 -39.61
C ALA A 363 -14.72 -4.52 -39.58
N ALA A 364 -15.08 -4.99 -38.39
CA ALA A 364 -15.97 -6.12 -38.26
C ALA A 364 -17.39 -5.71 -38.71
N ASN A 365 -17.94 -6.45 -39.67
CA ASN A 365 -19.33 -6.30 -40.06
C ASN A 365 -20.20 -7.16 -39.14
N LEU A 366 -20.96 -6.53 -38.27
CA LEU A 366 -21.91 -7.23 -37.40
C LEU A 366 -23.14 -7.65 -38.23
N HIS A 367 -23.07 -8.85 -38.80
CA HIS A 367 -24.19 -9.47 -39.51
C HIS A 367 -25.09 -10.23 -38.52
N GLY A 368 -26.41 -10.10 -38.65
CA GLY A 368 -27.38 -10.84 -37.83
C GLY A 368 -27.98 -10.02 -36.69
N LYS A 369 -28.50 -10.71 -35.67
CA LYS A 369 -29.16 -10.10 -34.51
C LYS A 369 -28.17 -9.93 -33.37
N TRP A 370 -27.98 -8.70 -32.94
CA TRP A 370 -27.28 -8.31 -31.73
C TRP A 370 -28.31 -8.14 -30.62
N THR A 371 -27.97 -8.53 -29.40
CA THR A 371 -28.86 -8.43 -28.23
C THR A 371 -28.17 -7.67 -27.14
N PHE A 372 -28.85 -6.66 -26.61
CA PHE A 372 -28.45 -6.04 -25.37
C PHE A 372 -29.19 -6.72 -24.23
N ILE A 373 -28.44 -7.13 -23.22
CA ILE A 373 -29.01 -7.55 -21.95
C ILE A 373 -28.70 -6.43 -20.97
N ILE A 374 -29.74 -5.66 -20.64
CA ILE A 374 -29.65 -4.60 -19.65
C ILE A 374 -29.97 -5.24 -18.30
N PHE A 375 -28.94 -5.42 -17.47
CA PHE A 375 -29.08 -5.98 -16.13
C PHE A 375 -29.62 -4.99 -15.09
N ASP A 376 -30.11 -3.83 -15.52
CA ASP A 376 -30.65 -2.83 -14.62
C ASP A 376 -31.87 -3.39 -13.89
N GLY A 377 -31.81 -3.42 -12.56
CA GLY A 377 -32.83 -4.06 -11.72
C GLY A 377 -32.92 -5.60 -11.81
N CYS A 378 -32.01 -6.28 -12.50
CA CYS A 378 -32.00 -7.76 -12.58
C CYS A 378 -31.47 -8.45 -11.31
N VAL A 379 -31.04 -7.69 -10.32
CA VAL A 379 -30.68 -8.18 -8.99
C VAL A 379 -31.68 -7.57 -8.01
N ARG A 380 -32.51 -8.40 -7.36
CA ARG A 380 -33.27 -7.91 -6.20
C ARG A 380 -32.24 -7.70 -5.09
N LYS A 381 -32.36 -6.65 -4.30
CA LYS A 381 -31.43 -6.40 -3.17
C LYS A 381 -31.27 -7.60 -2.23
N ASN A 382 -32.23 -8.52 -2.22
CA ASN A 382 -32.23 -9.74 -1.42
C ASN A 382 -31.42 -10.90 -2.03
N ASP A 383 -31.04 -10.84 -3.30
CA ASP A 383 -30.27 -11.90 -3.98
C ASP A 383 -28.74 -11.73 -3.77
N VAL A 384 -28.33 -10.68 -3.05
CA VAL A 384 -26.93 -10.34 -2.70
C VAL A 384 -26.68 -10.44 -1.19
N GLU A 385 -27.66 -10.88 -0.40
CA GLU A 385 -27.47 -11.28 1.01
C GLU A 385 -26.88 -12.68 1.10
#